data_AF-A0A9N9HAP9-F1
#
_entry.id   AF-A0A9N9HAP9-F1
#
_cell.length_a   1.000
_cell.length_b   1.000
_cell.length_c   1.000
_cell.angle_alpha   90.00
_cell.angle_beta   90.00
_cell.angle_gamma   90.00
#
_symmetry.space_group_name_H-M   'P 1'
#
loop_
_entity.id
_entity.type
_entity.pdbx_description
1 polymer ?
#
loop_
_entity_poly.entity_id
_entity_poly.type
_entity_poly.pdbx_seq_one_letter_code
_entity_poly.pdbx_strand_id
1 'polypeptide(L)' 'TPTCLEENVNLPIEGDCSKFVTCSNGIAYEMDCPLGLHFNDVLKVCDWPANANCER' A
#
# COMPACT_ATOMS: atom_id res chain seq x y z
N THR A 1 -4.12 1.10 18.70
CA THR A 1 -4.20 0.99 17.23
C THR A 1 -3.28 2.03 16.63
N PRO A 2 -2.50 1.74 15.58
CA PRO A 2 -1.77 2.77 14.87
C PRO A 2 -2.78 3.75 14.28
N THR A 3 -2.79 4.97 14.79
CA THR A 3 -3.60 6.07 14.28
C THR A 3 -2.93 6.63 13.04
N CYS A 4 -3.62 6.55 11.90
CA CYS A 4 -3.20 7.28 10.71
C CYS A 4 -3.43 8.77 10.93
N LEU A 5 -2.40 9.59 10.74
CA LEU A 5 -2.53 11.05 10.82
C LEU A 5 -3.10 11.66 9.53
N GLU A 6 -3.01 10.92 8.42
CA GLU A 6 -3.51 11.33 7.11
C GLU A 6 -4.67 10.43 6.69
N GLU A 7 -5.83 11.04 6.40
CA GLU A 7 -7.06 10.35 5.99
C GLU A 7 -7.06 10.06 4.49
N ASN A 8 -7.58 8.89 4.09
CA ASN A 8 -7.72 8.45 2.68
C ASN A 8 -6.39 8.32 1.90
N VAL A 9 -5.30 8.00 2.60
CA VAL A 9 -3.99 7.72 1.99
C VAL A 9 -3.73 6.22 1.89
N ASN A 10 -3.06 5.80 0.82
CA ASN A 10 -2.48 4.46 0.69
C ASN A 10 -0.97 4.53 0.93
N LEU A 11 -0.44 3.65 1.76
CA LEU A 11 0.97 3.64 2.17
C LEU A 11 1.60 2.27 1.88
N PRO A 12 2.88 2.23 1.51
CA PRO A 12 3.58 0.99 1.22
C PRO A 12 3.85 0.22 2.52
N ILE A 13 3.96 -1.10 2.42
CA ILE A 13 4.45 -1.95 3.51
C ILE A 13 5.90 -2.33 3.20
N GLU A 14 6.82 -1.96 4.09
CA GLU A 14 8.23 -2.32 3.95
C GLU A 14 8.40 -3.85 3.96
N GLY A 15 9.09 -4.38 2.96
CA GLY A 15 9.34 -5.82 2.80
C GLY A 15 8.18 -6.64 2.22
N ASP A 16 6.98 -6.07 2.07
CA ASP A 16 5.85 -6.75 1.41
C ASP A 16 5.19 -5.88 0.33
N CYS A 17 5.74 -5.97 -0.88
CA CYS A 17 5.21 -5.31 -2.04
C CYS A 17 3.78 -5.74 -2.42
N SER A 18 3.31 -6.90 -1.96
CA SER A 18 1.98 -7.40 -2.31
C SER A 18 0.85 -6.80 -1.48
N LYS A 19 1.20 -5.93 -0.52
CA LYS A 19 0.24 -5.30 0.38
C LYS A 19 0.48 -3.79 0.47
N PHE A 20 -0.55 -3.09 0.91
CA PHE A 20 -0.48 -1.69 1.27
C PHE A 20 -1.38 -1.42 2.48
N VAL A 21 -1.14 -0.32 3.17
CA VAL A 21 -2.04 0.16 4.23
C VAL A 21 -2.92 1.26 3.66
N THR A 22 -4.22 1.18 3.92
CA THR A 22 -5.15 2.28 3.65
C THR A 22 -5.73 2.81 4.96
N CYS A 23 -5.94 4.11 5.03
CA CYS A 23 -6.44 4.78 6.24
C CYS A 23 -7.87 5.26 6.06
N SER A 24 -8.76 4.86 6.97
CA SER A 24 -10.15 5.30 7.00
C SER A 24 -10.61 5.58 8.44
N ASN A 25 -11.08 6.80 8.69
CA ASN A 25 -11.52 7.26 10.02
C ASN A 25 -10.45 7.08 11.09
N GLY A 26 -9.21 7.44 10.77
CA GLY A 26 -8.06 7.36 11.67
C GLY A 26 -7.54 5.95 11.93
N ILE A 27 -8.09 4.94 11.25
CA ILE A 27 -7.74 3.53 11.43
C ILE A 27 -7.03 3.03 10.17
N ALA A 28 -5.87 2.40 10.39
CA ALA A 28 -5.11 1.69 9.36
C ALA A 28 -5.71 0.31 9.08
N TYR A 29 -5.88 -0.02 7.80
CA TYR A 29 -6.29 -1.34 7.31
C TYR A 29 -5.25 -1.84 6.32
N GLU A 30 -4.73 -3.04 6.55
CA GLU A 30 -3.90 -3.73 5.56
C GLU A 30 -4.77 -4.29 4.45
N MET A 31 -4.35 -4.06 3.22
CA MET A 31 -5.03 -4.47 2.00
C MET A 31 -4.06 -5.25 1.13
N ASP A 32 -4.54 -6.36 0.58
CA ASP A 32 -3.83 -7.12 -0.44
C ASP A 32 -3.99 -6.49 -1.82
N CYS A 33 -2.89 -6.41 -2.56
CA CYS A 33 -2.96 -6.21 -3.99
C CYS A 33 -3.52 -7.45 -4.69
N PRO A 34 -4.18 -7.28 -5.85
CA PRO A 34 -4.54 -8.42 -6.70
C PRO A 34 -3.32 -9.29 -7.01
N LEU A 35 -3.57 -10.59 -7.23
CA LEU A 35 -2.52 -11.59 -7.39
C LEU A 35 -1.47 -11.16 -8.44
N GLY A 36 -0.21 -11.12 -8.03
CA GLY A 36 0.94 -10.80 -8.89
C GLY A 36 1.20 -9.30 -9.09
N LEU A 37 0.39 -8.42 -8.51
CA LEU A 37 0.61 -6.98 -8.51
C LEU A 37 1.35 -6.53 -7.25
N HIS A 38 2.11 -5.46 -7.39
CA HIS A 38 2.82 -4.80 -6.30
C HIS A 38 2.27 -3.39 -6.09
N PHE A 39 2.29 -2.92 -4.85
CA PHE A 39 1.89 -1.55 -4.55
C PHE A 39 2.92 -0.57 -5.13
N ASN A 40 2.44 0.35 -5.96
CA ASN A 40 3.19 1.46 -6.52
C ASN A 40 3.01 2.69 -5.62
N ASP A 41 4.05 3.06 -4.87
CA ASP A 41 3.98 4.15 -3.90
C ASP A 41 3.87 5.55 -4.54
N VAL A 42 4.25 5.68 -5.81
CA VAL A 42 4.13 6.93 -6.57
C VAL A 42 2.69 7.14 -7.03
N LEU A 43 2.07 6.10 -7.58
CA LEU A 43 0.71 6.15 -8.12
C LEU A 43 -0.38 5.82 -7.08
N LYS A 44 0.01 5.29 -5.92
CA LYS A 44 -0.87 4.89 -4.81
C LYS A 44 -1.87 3.79 -5.19
N VAL A 45 -1.47 2.91 -6.11
CA VAL A 45 -2.28 1.79 -6.64
C VAL A 45 -1.46 0.51 -6.75
N CYS A 46 -2.13 -0.63 -6.89
CA CYS A 46 -1.48 -1.88 -7.28
C CYS A 46 -1.18 -1.88 -8.78
N ASP A 47 0.06 -2.16 -9.14
CA ASP A 47 0.55 -2.14 -10.52
C ASP A 47 1.46 -3.36 -10.75
N TRP A 48 1.88 -3.57 -11.98
CA TRP A 48 2.84 -4.61 -12.31
C TRP A 48 4.17 -4.36 -11.60
N PRO A 49 4.87 -5.41 -11.13
CA PRO A 49 6.14 -5.27 -10.40
C PRO A 49 7.19 -4.41 -11.12
N ALA A 50 7.24 -4.46 -12.45
CA ALA A 50 8.15 -3.67 -13.27
C ALA A 50 7.89 -2.16 -13.24
N ASN A 51 6.66 -1.74 -12.90
CA ASN A 51 6.26 -0.33 -12.80
C ASN A 51 6.21 0.16 -11.36
N ALA A 52 5.92 -0.74 -10.42
CA ALA A 52 5.72 -0.42 -9.02
C ALA A 52 7.00 0.04 -8.32
N ASN A 53 8.18 -0.35 -8.83
CA ASN A 53 9.49 -0.04 -8.25
C ASN A 53 9.57 -0.33 -6.74
N CYS A 54 8.83 -1.34 -6.29
CA CYS A 54 8.91 -1.82 -4.92
C CYS A 54 10.10 -2.76 -4.81
N GLU A 55 11.15 -2.29 -4.15
CA GLU A 55 12.32 -3.08 -3.78
C GLU A 55 12.00 -3.83 -2.48
N ARG A 56 12.15 -5.16 -2.50
CA ARG A 56 11.95 -6.02 -1.32
C ARG A 56 13.13 -5.93 -0.36
#